data_AF-A0A7K5FM68-F1
#
_entry.id   AF-A0A7K5FM68-F1
#
_cell.length_a   1.000
_cell.length_b   1.000
_cell.length_c   1.000
_cell.angle_alpha   90.00
_cell.angle_beta   90.00
_cell.angle_gamma   90.00
#
_symmetry.space_group_name_H-M   'P 1'
#
loop_
_entity.id
_entity.type
_entity.pdbx_description
1 polymer ?
#
loop_
_entity_poly.entity_id
_entity_poly.type
_entity_poly.pdbx_seq_one_letter_code
_entity_poly.pdbx_strand_id
1 'polypeptide(L)'
;PVVFFKRCVYSDRYIFAANLYESDCMNETEWTVYQDWHNWMNQQFGQRLALVGIIYLRATPEKLIFLNFFNYILPLEMRGRDEEQEIPIEYLEKLHHKHESWL
;
A
#
# COMPACT_ATOMS: atom_id res chain seq x y z
N PRO A 1 -11.51 -10.67 21.78
CA PRO A 1 -10.34 -11.04 20.94
C PRO A 1 -9.92 -9.84 20.08
N VAL A 2 -8.61 -9.55 20.01
CA VAL A 2 -8.08 -8.48 19.13
C VAL A 2 -7.83 -9.07 17.74
N VAL A 3 -8.27 -8.37 16.70
CA VAL A 3 -8.07 -8.77 15.30
C VAL A 3 -7.05 -7.82 14.66
N PHE A 4 -6.03 -8.38 14.02
CA PHE A 4 -5.01 -7.61 13.31
C PHE A 4 -5.26 -7.70 11.81
N PHE A 5 -5.31 -6.55 11.14
CA PHE A 5 -5.37 -6.48 9.70
C PHE A 5 -3.99 -6.15 9.13
N LYS A 6 -3.55 -6.92 8.14
CA LYS A 6 -2.37 -6.59 7.34
C LYS A 6 -2.80 -5.59 6.27
N ARG A 7 -2.65 -4.29 6.58
CA ARG A 7 -3.23 -3.13 5.85
C ARG A 7 -4.72 -2.93 6.12
N CYS A 8 -5.30 -1.90 5.51
CA CYS A 8 -6.72 -1.57 5.60
C CYS A 8 -7.23 -0.86 4.34
N VAL A 9 -8.56 -0.70 4.25
CA VAL A 9 -9.23 -0.04 3.12
C VAL A 9 -8.77 1.41 2.90
N TYR A 10 -8.23 2.06 3.93
CA TYR A 10 -7.67 3.42 3.82
C TYR A 10 -6.33 3.40 3.09
N SER A 11 -5.44 2.47 3.41
CA SER A 11 -4.18 2.33 2.67
C SER A 11 -4.40 1.97 1.21
N ASP A 12 -5.43 1.17 0.92
CA ASP A 12 -5.75 0.78 -0.46
C ASP A 12 -6.09 2.01 -1.32
N ARG A 13 -6.96 2.90 -0.82
CA ARG A 13 -7.36 4.10 -1.57
C ARG A 13 -6.33 5.22 -1.53
N TYR A 14 -5.89 5.61 -0.34
CA TYR A 14 -5.12 6.84 -0.16
C TYR A 14 -3.63 6.68 -0.41
N ILE A 15 -3.13 5.43 -0.39
CA ILE A 15 -1.72 5.15 -0.67
C ILE A 15 -1.58 4.53 -2.06
N PHE A 16 -2.12 3.34 -2.28
CA PHE A 16 -1.87 2.59 -3.51
C PHE A 16 -2.65 3.14 -4.71
N ALA A 17 -3.98 3.22 -4.61
CA ALA A 17 -4.78 3.70 -5.73
C ALA A 17 -4.51 5.18 -6.05
N ALA A 18 -4.38 6.04 -5.04
CA ALA A 18 -3.96 7.43 -5.25
C ALA A 18 -2.59 7.52 -5.95
N ASN A 19 -1.61 6.70 -5.57
CA ASN A 19 -0.30 6.69 -6.23
C ASN A 19 -0.38 6.23 -7.70
N LEU A 20 -1.23 5.24 -8.01
CA LEU A 20 -1.47 4.80 -9.39
C LEU A 20 -2.13 5.89 -10.22
N TYR A 21 -3.10 6.61 -9.67
CA TYR A 21 -3.73 7.74 -10.34
C TYR A 21 -2.73 8.87 -10.61
N GLU A 22 -1.94 9.26 -9.61
CA GLU A 22 -0.91 10.30 -9.74
C GLU A 22 0.27 9.89 -10.64
N SER A 23 0.41 8.60 -10.94
CA SER A 23 1.43 8.07 -11.87
C SER A 23 0.85 7.74 -13.24
N ASP A 24 -0.31 8.31 -13.59
CA ASP A 24 -1.02 8.14 -14.87
C ASP A 24 -1.35 6.67 -15.21
N CYS A 25 -1.37 5.78 -14.21
CA CYS A 25 -1.76 4.38 -14.37
C CYS A 25 -3.28 4.17 -14.25
N MET A 26 -4.02 5.22 -13.86
CA MET A 26 -5.47 5.29 -13.93
C MET A 26 -5.87 6.62 -14.54
N ASN A 27 -6.83 6.60 -15.46
CA ASN A 27 -7.41 7.84 -15.99
C ASN A 27 -8.46 8.43 -15.03
N GLU A 28 -8.92 9.65 -15.31
CA GLU A 28 -9.89 10.38 -14.47
C GLU A 28 -11.19 9.60 -14.26
N THR A 29 -11.65 8.87 -15.28
CA THR A 29 -12.89 8.08 -15.19
C THR A 29 -12.71 6.86 -14.29
N GLU A 30 -11.62 6.12 -14.48
CA GLU A 30 -11.26 4.97 -13.63
C GLU A 30 -11.10 5.39 -12.17
N TRP A 31 -10.42 6.50 -11.93
CA TRP A 31 -10.24 7.03 -10.59
C TRP A 31 -11.56 7.48 -9.95
N THR A 32 -12.43 8.15 -10.71
CA THR A 32 -13.75 8.58 -10.22
C THR A 32 -14.61 7.38 -9.85
N VAL A 33 -14.69 6.38 -10.74
CA VAL A 33 -15.45 5.14 -10.49
C VAL A 33 -14.89 4.38 -9.28
N TYR A 34 -13.56 4.28 -9.15
CA TYR A 34 -12.92 3.62 -8.01
C TYR A 34 -13.28 4.31 -6.69
N GLN A 35 -13.24 5.64 -6.67
CA GLN A 35 -13.58 6.42 -5.47
C GLN A 35 -15.05 6.29 -5.08
N ASP A 36 -15.95 6.31 -6.05
CA ASP A 36 -17.39 6.12 -5.80
C ASP A 36 -17.68 4.73 -5.24
N TRP A 37 -17.07 3.70 -5.82
CA TRP A 37 -17.18 2.34 -5.31
C TRP A 37 -16.63 2.22 -3.88
N HIS A 38 -15.45 2.79 -3.61
CA HIS A 38 -14.85 2.80 -2.28
C HIS A 38 -15.71 3.54 -1.25
N ASN A 39 -16.28 4.69 -1.62
CA ASN A 39 -17.20 5.46 -0.79
C ASN A 39 -18.43 4.63 -0.42
N TRP A 40 -19.06 4.01 -1.42
CA TRP A 40 -20.24 3.17 -1.21
C TRP A 40 -19.92 1.99 -0.28
N MET A 41 -18.81 1.28 -0.51
CA MET A 41 -18.37 0.16 0.33
C MET A 41 -18.14 0.60 1.79
N ASN A 42 -17.51 1.75 2.02
CA ASN A 42 -17.30 2.26 3.37
C ASN A 42 -18.60 2.73 4.04
N GLN A 43 -19.57 3.25 3.28
CA GLN A 43 -20.88 3.56 3.85
C GLN A 43 -21.62 2.31 4.32
N GLN A 44 -21.56 1.22 3.55
CA GLN A 44 -22.26 -0.03 3.90
C GLN A 44 -21.54 -0.81 5.02
N PHE A 45 -20.20 -0.86 4.99
CA PHE A 45 -19.41 -1.78 5.84
C PHE A 45 -18.43 -1.08 6.78
N GLY A 46 -18.18 0.21 6.63
CA GLY A 46 -17.12 0.94 7.33
C GLY A 46 -17.26 0.93 8.85
N GLN A 47 -18.48 0.97 9.38
CA GLN A 47 -18.70 0.86 10.84
C GLN A 47 -18.22 -0.48 11.40
N ARG A 48 -18.33 -1.57 10.64
CA ARG A 48 -17.89 -2.90 11.05
C ARG A 48 -16.38 -3.09 10.92
N LEU A 49 -15.75 -2.31 10.04
CA LEU A 49 -14.32 -2.33 9.75
C LEU A 49 -13.56 -1.18 10.43
N ALA A 50 -14.22 -0.44 11.31
CA ALA A 50 -13.62 0.69 12.02
C ALA A 50 -12.40 0.23 12.83
N LEU A 51 -11.27 0.86 12.57
CA LEU A 51 -10.01 0.56 13.24
C LEU A 51 -9.98 1.24 14.60
N VAL A 52 -9.61 0.48 15.64
CA VAL A 52 -9.40 1.03 17.00
C VAL A 52 -8.01 1.68 17.13
N GLY A 53 -7.06 1.27 16.28
CA GLY A 53 -5.71 1.83 16.24
C GLY A 53 -4.95 1.33 15.02
N ILE A 54 -3.83 2.01 14.72
CA ILE A 54 -2.96 1.69 13.60
C ILE A 54 -1.54 1.49 14.14
N ILE A 55 -0.88 0.41 13.69
CA ILE A 55 0.53 0.15 13.97
C ILE A 55 1.30 0.41 12.67
N TYR A 56 2.10 1.49 12.65
CA TYR A 56 2.92 1.83 11.50
C TYR A 56 4.29 1.17 11.58
N LEU A 57 4.55 0.21 10.67
CA LEU A 57 5.86 -0.43 10.53
C LEU A 57 6.72 0.40 9.58
N ARG A 58 7.46 1.35 10.15
CA ARG A 58 8.32 2.28 9.39
C ARG A 58 9.62 1.61 8.94
N ALA A 59 9.90 1.67 7.64
CA ALA A 59 11.18 1.30 7.04
C ALA A 59 11.55 2.29 5.93
N THR A 60 12.84 2.56 5.75
CA THR A 60 13.30 3.46 4.69
C THR A 60 13.28 2.75 3.34
N PRO A 61 13.05 3.45 2.22
CA PRO A 61 13.06 2.86 0.87
C PRO A 61 14.34 2.07 0.58
N GLU A 62 15.50 2.55 1.02
CA GLU A 62 16.79 1.88 0.82
C GLU A 62 16.86 0.56 1.58
N LYS A 63 16.29 0.50 2.80
CA LYS A 63 16.20 -0.76 3.55
C LYS A 63 15.25 -1.74 2.87
N LEU A 64 14.14 -1.28 2.31
CA LEU A 64 13.20 -2.13 1.57
C LEU A 64 13.85 -2.72 0.32
N ILE A 65 14.62 -1.92 -0.42
CA ILE A 65 15.37 -2.37 -1.59
C ILE A 65 16.51 -3.28 -1.21
N PHE A 66 17.28 -2.92 -0.18
CA PHE A 66 18.34 -3.78 0.33
C PHE A 66 17.78 -5.16 0.71
N LEU A 67 16.62 -5.20 1.39
CA LEU A 67 15.94 -6.46 1.69
C LEU A 67 15.45 -7.17 0.43
N ASN A 68 14.87 -6.48 -0.55
CA ASN A 68 14.44 -7.09 -1.83
C ASN A 68 15.63 -7.65 -2.64
N PHE A 69 16.73 -6.90 -2.72
CA PHE A 69 17.97 -7.29 -3.39
C PHE A 69 18.69 -8.42 -2.65
N PHE A 70 18.67 -8.42 -1.32
CA PHE A 70 19.22 -9.52 -0.52
C PHE A 70 18.39 -10.81 -0.68
N ASN A 71 17.06 -10.70 -0.76
CA ASN A 71 16.17 -11.83 -1.10
C ASN A 71 16.48 -12.41 -2.49
N TYR A 72 16.98 -11.60 -3.44
CA TYR A 72 17.39 -12.04 -4.78
C TYR A 72 18.69 -12.86 -4.76
N ILE A 73 19.63 -12.54 -3.85
CA ILE A 73 20.95 -13.22 -3.76
C ILE A 73 20.92 -14.45 -2.84
N LEU A 74 20.15 -14.41 -1.76
CA LEU A 74 19.93 -15.55 -0.86
C LEU A 74 18.41 -15.81 -0.73
N PRO A 75 17.85 -16.83 -1.42
CA PRO A 75 16.42 -17.17 -1.32
C PRO A 75 15.99 -17.78 0.02
N LEU A 76 16.95 -18.03 0.92
CA LEU A 76 16.71 -18.63 2.22
C LEU A 76 16.11 -17.56 3.13
N GLU A 77 14.77 -17.56 3.17
CA GLU A 77 13.91 -16.82 4.10
C GLU A 77 13.82 -15.30 3.84
N MET A 78 12.89 -14.81 3.00
CA MET A 78 11.91 -13.79 3.47
C MET A 78 10.83 -13.23 2.50
N ARG A 79 10.74 -13.50 1.18
CA ARG A 79 9.44 -13.38 0.44
C ARG A 79 9.37 -13.92 -0.99
N GLY A 80 10.46 -13.89 -1.76
CA GLY A 80 10.62 -14.57 -3.07
C GLY A 80 9.42 -14.50 -4.02
N ARG A 81 8.85 -13.31 -4.27
CA ARG A 81 7.75 -13.11 -5.24
C ARG A 81 8.31 -12.61 -6.56
N ASP A 82 8.08 -13.36 -7.63
CA ASP A 82 8.56 -13.02 -8.96
C ASP A 82 7.94 -11.71 -9.47
N GLU A 83 6.71 -11.40 -9.04
CA GLU A 83 5.97 -10.20 -9.45
C GLU A 83 6.48 -8.89 -8.83
N GLU A 84 7.35 -8.96 -7.81
CA GLU A 84 7.86 -7.79 -7.09
C GLU A 84 9.34 -7.48 -7.44
N GLN A 85 9.94 -8.22 -8.40
CA GLN A 85 11.37 -8.13 -8.72
C GLN A 85 11.79 -6.84 -9.45
N GLU A 86 10.89 -6.25 -10.24
CA GLU A 86 11.17 -5.08 -11.08
C GLU A 86 10.61 -3.77 -10.54
N ILE A 87 10.26 -3.71 -9.24
CA ILE A 87 9.70 -2.50 -8.65
C ILE A 87 10.78 -1.42 -8.53
N PRO A 88 10.62 -0.24 -9.17
CA PRO A 88 11.61 0.83 -9.12
C PRO A 88 11.65 1.50 -7.73
N ILE A 89 12.83 2.01 -7.34
CA ILE A 89 13.02 2.74 -6.08
C ILE A 89 12.09 3.94 -5.95
N GLU A 90 11.89 4.66 -7.04
CA GLU A 90 11.04 5.85 -7.12
C GLU A 90 9.59 5.53 -6.72
N TYR A 91 9.10 4.32 -7.05
CA TYR A 91 7.78 3.87 -6.63
C TYR A 91 7.73 3.66 -5.10
N LEU A 92 8.77 3.05 -4.54
CA LEU A 92 8.86 2.84 -3.08
C LEU A 92 9.00 4.15 -2.31
N GLU A 93 9.72 5.14 -2.85
CA GLU A 93 9.83 6.49 -2.29
C GLU A 93 8.49 7.21 -2.28
N LYS A 94 7.73 7.17 -3.40
CA LYS A 94 6.38 7.75 -3.45
C LYS A 94 5.46 7.11 -2.40
N LEU A 95 5.46 5.78 -2.29
CA LEU A 95 4.68 5.10 -1.27
C LEU A 95 5.14 5.46 0.14
N HIS A 96 6.45 5.58 0.38
CA HIS A 96 6.99 5.98 1.68
C HIS A 96 6.48 7.38 2.07
N HIS A 97 6.60 8.37 1.19
CA HIS A 97 6.11 9.73 1.44
C HIS A 97 4.61 9.78 1.73
N LYS A 98 3.80 8.98 1.02
CA LYS A 98 2.36 8.89 1.30
C LYS A 98 2.07 8.29 2.68
N HIS A 99 2.80 7.27 3.11
CA HIS A 99 2.65 6.72 4.45
C HIS A 99 3.08 7.72 5.53
N GLU A 100 4.22 8.40 5.36
CA GLU A 100 4.70 9.43 6.29
C GLU A 100 3.78 10.66 6.36
N SER A 101 3.08 10.98 5.27
CA SER A 101 2.10 12.07 5.26
C SER A 101 0.77 11.68 5.93
N TRP A 102 0.46 10.38 5.99
CA TRP A 102 -0.81 9.88 6.50
C TRP A 102 -0.77 9.50 7.98
N LEU A 103 0.31 8.85 8.43
CA LEU A 103 0.46 8.24 9.77
C LEU A 103 1.55 8.94 10.58
#